data_AF-A0A5D0RQP7-F1
#
_entry.id   AF-A0A5D0RQP7-F1
#
_cell.length_a   1.000
_cell.length_b   1.000
_cell.length_c   1.000
_cell.angle_alpha   90.00
_cell.angle_beta   90.00
_cell.angle_gamma   90.00
#
_symmetry.space_group_name_H-M   'P 1'
#
loop_
_entity.id
_entity.type
_entity.pdbx_description
1 polymer ?
#
loop_
_entity_poly.entity_id
_entity_poly.type
_entity_poly.pdbx_seq_one_letter_code
_entity_poly.pdbx_strand_id
1 'polypeptide(L)'
;MGEKLSFIKHYNEMEHDYREKLNDAKTTSDVGDVFIDHVFEFLSRIDVDLKKRNIEHIVFTPEKEKPYYLEKPLLEKVENLFKTSDLESILDKLAEDARHRFMKIQQDQDRTEMFRRGQ
;
A
#
# COMPACT_ATOMS: atom_id res chain seq x y z
N MET A 1 15.51 19.14 21.34
CA MET A 1 14.82 19.08 20.03
C MET A 1 14.63 17.62 19.69
N GLY A 2 13.39 17.15 19.54
CA GLY A 2 13.13 15.76 19.14
C GLY A 2 13.37 15.61 17.65
N GLU A 3 14.28 14.72 17.28
CA GLU A 3 14.51 14.34 15.88
C GLU A 3 13.23 13.68 15.34
N LYS A 4 12.60 14.30 14.34
CA LYS A 4 11.52 13.64 13.58
C LYS A 4 12.13 12.41 12.90
N LEU A 5 11.55 11.24 13.11
CA LEU A 5 12.00 10.03 12.44
C LEU A 5 11.61 10.11 10.96
N SER A 6 12.61 10.20 10.07
CA SER A 6 12.38 10.24 8.63
C SER A 6 12.62 8.87 8.01
N PHE A 7 11.53 8.18 7.69
CA PHE A 7 11.57 6.88 7.00
C PHE A 7 11.66 6.99 5.47
N ILE A 8 11.73 8.22 4.95
CA ILE A 8 11.84 8.50 3.50
C ILE A 8 13.05 7.78 2.89
N LYS A 9 14.14 7.60 3.64
CA LYS A 9 15.32 6.88 3.16
C LYS A 9 14.97 5.42 2.83
N HIS A 10 14.33 4.72 3.76
CA HIS A 10 13.85 3.35 3.54
C HIS A 10 12.83 3.27 2.39
N TYR A 11 11.96 4.27 2.28
CA TYR A 11 10.98 4.34 1.21
C TYR A 11 11.65 4.47 -0.16
N ASN A 12 12.63 5.36 -0.34
CA ASN A 12 13.33 5.51 -1.62
C ASN A 12 14.07 4.24 -2.04
N GLU A 13 14.63 3.48 -1.10
CA GLU A 13 15.28 2.20 -1.39
C GLU A 13 14.30 1.15 -1.91
N MET A 14 13.02 1.23 -1.52
CA MET A 14 11.98 0.28 -1.89
C MET A 14 11.07 0.79 -3.00
N GLU A 15 11.02 2.10 -3.24
CA GLU A 15 10.11 2.77 -4.19
C GLU A 15 10.25 2.21 -5.60
N HIS A 16 11.49 1.92 -6.03
CA HIS A 16 11.74 1.34 -7.35
C HIS A 16 11.10 -0.04 -7.49
N ASP A 17 11.40 -0.96 -6.55
CA ASP A 17 10.82 -2.30 -6.51
C ASP A 17 9.29 -2.26 -6.44
N TYR A 18 8.75 -1.36 -5.62
CA TYR A 18 7.32 -1.16 -5.51
C TYR A 18 6.65 -0.82 -6.84
N ARG A 19 7.19 0.19 -7.53
CA ARG A 19 6.65 0.65 -8.81
C ARG A 19 6.80 -0.39 -9.91
N GLU A 20 7.87 -1.17 -9.89
CA GLU A 20 8.05 -2.28 -10.81
C GLU A 20 6.99 -3.36 -10.57
N LYS A 21 6.79 -3.80 -9.33
CA LYS A 21 5.74 -4.77 -8.96
C LYS A 21 4.34 -4.27 -9.32
N LEU A 22 4.01 -3.02 -9.01
CA LEU A 22 2.74 -2.41 -9.41
C LEU A 22 2.58 -2.33 -10.94
N ASN A 23 3.66 -2.11 -11.70
CA ASN A 23 3.59 -2.14 -13.16
C ASN A 23 3.42 -3.54 -13.73
N ASP A 24 3.97 -4.56 -13.09
CA ASP A 24 3.79 -5.95 -13.50
C ASP A 24 2.37 -6.45 -13.16
N ALA A 25 1.75 -5.88 -12.12
CA ALA A 25 0.41 -6.22 -11.68
C ALA A 25 -0.62 -6.15 -12.81
N LYS A 26 -1.25 -7.29 -13.09
CA LYS A 26 -2.22 -7.48 -14.19
C LYS A 26 -3.67 -7.45 -13.73
N THR A 27 -3.90 -7.64 -12.44
CA THR A 27 -5.24 -7.68 -11.85
C THR A 27 -5.32 -6.76 -10.65
N THR A 28 -6.54 -6.36 -10.29
CA THR A 28 -6.81 -5.57 -9.09
C THR A 28 -6.40 -6.26 -7.81
N SER A 29 -6.59 -7.58 -7.73
CA SER A 29 -6.13 -8.39 -6.60
C SER A 29 -4.62 -8.33 -6.44
N ASP A 30 -3.89 -8.43 -7.56
CA ASP A 30 -2.42 -8.37 -7.57
C ASP A 30 -1.90 -7.02 -7.05
N VAL A 31 -2.54 -5.92 -7.44
CA VAL A 31 -2.23 -4.57 -6.89
C VAL A 31 -2.42 -4.51 -5.38
N GLY A 32 -3.48 -5.13 -4.86
CA GLY A 32 -3.72 -5.21 -3.42
C GLY A 32 -2.67 -6.02 -2.68
N ASP A 33 -2.31 -7.19 -3.22
CA ASP A 33 -1.24 -8.05 -2.68
C ASP A 33 0.10 -7.31 -2.65
N VAL A 34 0.47 -6.63 -3.75
CA VAL A 34 1.69 -5.83 -3.83
C VAL A 34 1.69 -4.73 -2.78
N PHE A 35 0.59 -3.99 -2.60
CA PHE A 35 0.50 -2.97 -1.57
C PHE A 35 0.67 -3.55 -0.16
N ILE A 36 -0.06 -4.63 0.16
CA ILE A 36 -0.06 -5.25 1.49
C ILE A 36 1.33 -5.79 1.83
N ASP A 37 1.95 -6.55 0.92
CA ASP A 37 3.28 -7.11 1.08
C ASP A 37 4.33 -6.02 1.26
N HIS A 38 4.24 -4.96 0.45
CA HIS A 38 5.21 -3.88 0.48
C HIS A 38 5.09 -3.02 1.75
N VAL A 39 3.88 -2.73 2.21
CA VAL A 39 3.66 -2.05 3.49
C VAL A 39 4.17 -2.90 4.65
N PHE A 40 3.91 -4.22 4.63
CA PHE A 40 4.42 -5.13 5.65
C PHE A 40 5.96 -5.14 5.69
N GLU A 41 6.62 -5.26 4.53
CA GLU A 41 8.07 -5.24 4.44
C GLU A 41 8.64 -3.89 4.91
N PHE A 42 8.03 -2.78 4.49
CA PHE A 42 8.44 -1.44 4.90
C PHE A 42 8.36 -1.25 6.42
N LEU A 43 7.25 -1.65 7.03
CA LEU A 43 7.07 -1.60 8.49
C LEU A 43 8.08 -2.51 9.21
N SER A 44 8.40 -3.67 8.64
CA SER A 44 9.42 -4.57 9.17
C SER A 44 10.83 -3.97 9.09
N ARG A 45 11.13 -3.10 8.11
CA ARG A 45 12.43 -2.43 7.98
C ARG A 45 12.64 -1.29 8.97
N ILE A 46 11.57 -0.60 9.37
CA ILE A 46 11.63 0.51 10.34
C ILE A 46 11.59 0.02 11.80
N ASP A 47 11.99 -1.23 12.04
CA ASP A 47 12.10 -1.89 13.36
C ASP A 47 10.76 -2.02 14.12
N VAL A 48 9.63 -2.05 13.41
CA VAL A 48 8.37 -2.44 14.05
C VAL A 48 8.41 -3.95 14.26
N ASP A 49 8.32 -4.40 15.51
CA ASP A 49 8.15 -5.80 15.87
C ASP A 49 6.86 -6.34 15.24
N LEU A 50 6.95 -6.81 14.00
CA LEU A 50 5.88 -7.38 13.21
C LEU A 50 6.08 -8.87 13.08
N LYS A 51 5.00 -9.62 13.34
CA LYS A 51 4.92 -11.04 13.06
C LYS A 51 4.28 -11.21 11.69
N LYS A 52 4.57 -12.31 10.98
CA LYS A 52 3.97 -12.59 9.66
C LYS A 52 2.44 -12.48 9.66
N ARG A 53 1.76 -12.91 10.73
CA ARG A 53 0.30 -12.73 10.90
C ARG A 53 -0.16 -11.27 10.83
N ASN A 54 0.70 -10.30 11.14
CA ASN A 54 0.30 -8.89 11.09
C ASN A 54 -0.02 -8.41 9.67
N ILE A 55 0.43 -9.11 8.63
CA ILE A 55 0.08 -8.82 7.25
C ILE A 55 -1.44 -8.85 7.03
N GLU A 56 -2.15 -9.72 7.73
CA GLU A 56 -3.61 -9.87 7.62
C GLU A 56 -4.38 -8.66 8.16
N HIS A 57 -3.72 -7.81 8.95
CA HIS A 57 -4.28 -6.58 9.50
C HIS A 57 -4.02 -5.35 8.61
N ILE A 58 -3.38 -5.52 7.45
CA ILE A 58 -3.18 -4.47 6.47
C ILE A 58 -4.28 -4.62 5.43
N VAL A 59 -5.18 -3.65 5.35
CA VAL A 59 -6.31 -3.72 4.43
C VAL A 59 -6.22 -2.61 3.40
N PHE A 60 -6.28 -3.00 2.13
CA PHE A 60 -6.30 -2.09 0.99
C PHE A 60 -7.72 -2.02 0.40
N THR A 61 -8.31 -0.83 0.44
CA THR A 61 -9.65 -0.55 -0.09
C THR A 61 -9.61 0.64 -1.05
N PRO A 62 -9.09 0.49 -2.28
CA PRO A 62 -8.86 1.57 -3.23
C PRO A 62 -10.12 2.30 -3.70
N GLU A 63 -11.29 1.68 -3.50
CA GLU A 63 -12.60 2.25 -3.83
C GLU A 63 -13.12 3.24 -2.79
N LYS A 64 -12.54 3.24 -1.58
CA LYS A 64 -12.94 4.15 -0.50
C LYS A 64 -12.14 5.46 -0.57
N GLU A 65 -12.64 6.48 0.11
CA GLU A 65 -11.94 7.77 0.26
C GLU A 65 -10.55 7.59 0.85
N LYS A 66 -10.44 6.77 1.91
CA LYS A 66 -9.16 6.26 2.40
C LYS A 66 -8.84 4.92 1.71
N PRO A 67 -7.82 4.88 0.84
CA PRO A 67 -7.50 3.68 0.07
C PRO A 67 -6.91 2.54 0.92
N TYR A 68 -6.61 2.78 2.20
CA TYR A 68 -6.10 1.75 3.10
C TYR A 68 -6.50 2.02 4.55
N TYR A 69 -6.42 0.98 5.38
CA TYR A 69 -6.46 1.09 6.83
C TYR A 69 -5.72 -0.08 7.48
N LEU A 70 -5.27 0.14 8.72
CA LEU A 70 -4.63 -0.89 9.52
C LEU A 70 -5.59 -1.31 10.63
N GLU A 71 -5.78 -2.61 10.81
CA GLU A 71 -6.58 -3.18 11.89
C GLU A 71 -5.74 -3.39 13.16
N LYS A 72 -6.43 -3.58 14.29
CA LYS A 72 -5.78 -3.96 15.54
C LYS A 72 -5.34 -5.42 15.49
N PRO A 73 -4.17 -5.77 16.07
CA PRO A 73 -3.28 -4.95 16.90
C PRO A 73 -2.19 -4.18 16.13
N LEU A 74 -2.15 -4.26 14.80
CA LEU A 74 -1.10 -3.61 14.00
C LEU A 74 -1.15 -2.08 14.14
N LEU A 75 -2.35 -1.50 14.04
CA LEU A 75 -2.54 -0.06 14.20
C LEU A 75 -1.93 0.48 15.51
N GLU A 76 -2.09 -0.24 16.62
CA GLU A 76 -1.59 0.19 17.93
C GLU A 76 -0.05 0.18 18.00
N LYS A 77 0.61 -0.70 17.23
CA LYS A 77 2.07 -0.74 17.13
C LYS A 77 2.63 0.46 16.37
N VAL A 78 1.93 0.93 15.35
CA VAL A 78 2.40 2.01 14.46
C VAL A 78 1.77 3.37 14.76
N GLU A 79 0.77 3.45 15.64
CA GLU A 79 0.08 4.71 15.99
C GLU A 79 1.04 5.80 16.46
N ASN A 80 2.03 5.43 17.29
CA ASN A 80 3.05 6.37 17.72
C ASN A 80 3.89 6.88 16.55
N LEU A 81 4.24 6.01 15.59
CA LEU A 81 5.01 6.37 14.41
C LEU A 81 4.24 7.32 13.49
N PHE A 82 2.92 7.16 13.36
CA PHE A 82 2.09 8.11 12.64
C PHE A 82 2.13 9.53 13.23
N LYS A 83 2.28 9.65 14.56
CA LYS A 83 2.34 10.95 15.25
C LYS A 83 3.73 11.57 15.27
N THR A 84 4.79 10.74 15.27
CA THR A 84 6.17 11.18 15.48
C THR A 84 7.03 11.20 14.21
N SER A 85 6.53 10.65 13.11
CA SER A 85 7.32 10.34 11.90
C SER A 85 6.55 10.64 10.61
N ASP A 86 7.25 10.57 9.47
CA ASP A 86 6.64 10.70 8.14
C ASP A 86 5.96 9.42 7.63
N LEU A 87 5.66 8.46 8.53
CA LEU A 87 5.07 7.16 8.17
C LEU A 87 3.72 7.33 7.47
N GLU A 88 2.84 8.20 7.99
CA GLU A 88 1.51 8.43 7.43
C GLU A 88 1.61 8.89 5.98
N SER A 89 2.42 9.91 5.71
CA SER A 89 2.65 10.46 4.38
C SER A 89 3.24 9.44 3.40
N ILE A 90 4.08 8.52 3.89
CA ILE A 90 4.67 7.47 3.06
C ILE A 90 3.61 6.43 2.68
N LEU A 91 2.83 5.95 3.66
CA LEU A 91 1.77 4.98 3.40
C LEU A 91 0.68 5.57 2.49
N ASP A 92 0.37 6.86 2.66
CA ASP A 92 -0.58 7.57 1.80
C ASP A 92 -0.10 7.56 0.33
N LYS A 93 1.17 7.92 0.09
CA LYS A 93 1.78 7.84 -1.24
C LYS A 93 1.75 6.42 -1.83
N LEU A 94 2.10 5.41 -1.04
CA LEU A 94 2.05 4.02 -1.49
C LEU A 94 0.63 3.64 -1.91
N ALA A 95 -0.36 4.01 -1.09
CA ALA A 95 -1.75 3.68 -1.34
C ALA A 95 -2.33 4.44 -2.54
N GLU A 96 -1.92 5.68 -2.76
CA GLU A 96 -2.27 6.45 -3.97
C GLU A 96 -1.74 5.79 -5.25
N ASP A 97 -0.46 5.38 -5.27
CA ASP A 97 0.16 4.73 -6.44
C ASP A 97 -0.54 3.40 -6.77
N ALA A 98 -0.80 2.58 -5.75
CA ALA A 98 -1.58 1.34 -5.90
C ALA A 98 -3.02 1.64 -6.36
N ARG A 99 -3.69 2.64 -5.78
CA ARG A 99 -5.06 3.01 -6.18
C ARG A 99 -5.11 3.45 -7.64
N HIS A 100 -4.16 4.24 -8.10
CA HIS A 100 -4.07 4.64 -9.50
C HIS A 100 -3.94 3.43 -10.42
N ARG A 101 -3.07 2.47 -10.08
CA ARG A 101 -2.92 1.24 -10.85
C ARG A 101 -4.20 0.40 -10.83
N PHE A 102 -4.82 0.24 -9.66
CA PHE A 102 -6.08 -0.48 -9.49
C PHE A 102 -7.18 0.10 -10.37
N MET A 103 -7.38 1.42 -10.32
CA MET A 103 -8.41 2.11 -11.11
C MET A 103 -8.18 1.94 -12.62
N LYS A 104 -6.91 1.99 -13.05
CA LYS A 104 -6.56 1.78 -14.46
C LYS A 104 -6.91 0.37 -14.93
N ILE A 105 -6.57 -0.65 -14.15
CA ILE A 105 -6.88 -2.05 -14.46
C ILE A 105 -8.41 -2.28 -14.48
N GLN A 106 -9.13 -1.76 -13.49
CA GLN A 106 -10.60 -1.84 -13.45
C GLN A 106 -11.25 -1.24 -14.70
N GLN A 107 -10.83 -0.03 -15.09
CA GLN A 107 -11.39 0.65 -16.25
C GLN A 107 -11.08 -0.09 -17.55
N ASP A 108 -9.90 -0.70 -17.67
CA ASP A 108 -9.51 -1.46 -18.86
C ASP A 108 -10.30 -2.79 -18.98
N GLN A 109 -10.53 -3.46 -17.85
CA GLN A 109 -11.38 -4.66 -17.79
C GLN A 109 -12.84 -4.35 -18.13
N ASP A 110 -13.41 -3.28 -17.54
CA ASP A 110 -14.79 -2.84 -17.82
C ASP A 110 -15.01 -2.52 -19.31
N ARG A 111 -14.08 -1.78 -19.92
CA ARG A 111 -14.11 -1.52 -21.37
C ARG A 111 -14.08 -2.82 -22.17
N THR A 112 -13.18 -3.74 -21.83
CA THR A 112 -13.00 -5.00 -22.55
C THR A 112 -14.24 -5.89 -22.50
N GLU A 113 -14.97 -5.89 -21.36
CA GLU A 113 -16.25 -6.59 -21.24
C GLU A 113 -17.35 -5.96 -22.10
N MET A 114 -17.37 -4.63 -22.19
CA MET A 114 -18.37 -3.89 -22.97
C MET A 114 -18.28 -4.19 -24.48
N PHE A 115 -17.07 -4.42 -25.01
CA PHE A 115 -16.86 -4.77 -26.42
C PHE A 115 -17.31 -6.20 -26.79
N ARG A 116 -17.41 -7.13 -25.83
CA ARG A 116 -17.76 -8.54 -26.12
C ARG A 116 -19.26 -8.85 -26.10
N ARG A 117 -20.11 -7.98 -25.55
CA ARG A 117 -21.57 -8.17 -25.50
C ARG A 117 -22.32 -7.48 -26.64
N GLY A 118 -21.61 -6.92 -27.62
CA GLY A 118 -22.17 -6.18 -28.76
C GLY A 118 -22.06 -6.89 -30.11
N GLN A 119 -21.77 -8.21 -30.17
CA GLN A 119 -21.85 -9.02 -31.39
C GLN A 119 -23.02 -9.99 -31.36
#